data_AF-A0AAQ4FAC3-F1
#
_entry.id   AF-A0AAQ4FAC3-F1
#
_cell.length_a   1.000
_cell.length_b   1.000
_cell.length_c   1.000
_cell.angle_alpha   90.00
_cell.angle_beta   90.00
_cell.angle_gamma   90.00
#
_symmetry.space_group_name_H-M   'P 1'
#
loop_
_entity.id
_entity.type
_entity.pdbx_description
1 polymer ?
#
loop_
_entity_poly.entity_id
_entity_poly.type
_entity_poly.pdbx_seq_one_letter_code
_entity_poly.pdbx_strand_id
1 'polypeptide(L)'
;MIAAASISSAVCGLLRRHWSEMREVAERLNEITSIEVDCLLDCQQRIEKMLSRTHSGSKSISSTLNGPSATPTPPPSSGDYAAKVNAETVTLESETPETPTDVQDVLF
;
A
#
# COMPACT_ATOMS: atom_id res chain seq x y z
N MET A 1 12.10 -15.46 8.58
CA MET A 1 11.88 -14.79 9.89
C MET A 1 10.85 -13.69 9.79
N ILE A 2 11.12 -12.58 9.07
CA ILE A 2 10.16 -11.46 8.91
C ILE A 2 8.80 -11.93 8.40
N ALA A 3 8.75 -12.68 7.29
CA ALA A 3 7.49 -13.15 6.72
C ALA A 3 6.65 -13.99 7.72
N ALA A 4 7.29 -14.92 8.42
CA ALA A 4 6.62 -15.76 9.41
C ALA A 4 6.10 -14.94 10.60
N ALA A 5 6.88 -13.99 11.10
CA ALA A 5 6.45 -13.07 12.16
C ALA A 5 5.31 -12.13 11.69
N SER A 6 5.34 -11.67 10.44
CA SER A 6 4.27 -10.88 9.84
C SER A 6 2.97 -11.68 9.70
N ILE A 7 3.06 -12.95 9.31
CA ILE A 7 1.90 -13.86 9.25
C ILE A 7 1.32 -14.05 10.65
N SER A 8 2.15 -14.36 11.67
CA SER A 8 1.69 -14.46 13.05
C SER A 8 0.99 -13.19 13.53
N SER A 9 1.60 -12.02 13.31
CA SER A 9 1.01 -10.73 13.71
C SER A 9 -0.33 -10.47 13.00
N ALA A 10 -0.42 -10.76 11.69
CA ALA A 10 -1.65 -10.61 10.93
C ALA A 10 -2.75 -11.57 11.42
N VAL A 11 -2.41 -12.84 11.67
CA VAL A 11 -3.34 -13.84 12.21
C VAL A 11 -3.88 -13.40 13.57
N CYS A 12 -3.02 -12.90 14.46
CA CYS A 12 -3.41 -12.36 15.75
C CYS A 12 -4.34 -11.15 15.65
N GLY A 13 -3.98 -10.19 14.79
CA GLY A 13 -4.77 -8.97 14.60
C GLY A 13 -6.13 -9.21 13.93
N LEU A 14 -6.19 -10.09 12.92
CA LEU A 14 -7.39 -10.33 12.11
C LEU A 14 -8.37 -11.26 12.80
N LEU A 15 -7.91 -12.34 13.43
CA LEU A 15 -8.78 -13.36 14.03
C LEU A 15 -9.12 -13.06 15.49
N ARG A 16 -8.55 -12.00 16.09
CA ARG A 16 -8.64 -11.68 17.53
C ARG A 16 -8.49 -12.93 18.42
N ARG A 17 -7.56 -13.80 18.04
CA ARG A 17 -7.37 -15.08 18.71
C ARG A 17 -6.74 -14.89 20.08
N HIS A 18 -7.04 -15.81 20.98
CA HIS A 18 -6.42 -15.88 22.29
C HIS A 18 -4.95 -16.30 22.17
N TRP A 19 -4.13 -15.91 23.14
CA TRP A 19 -2.69 -16.23 23.18
C TRP A 19 -2.37 -17.73 23.06
N SER A 20 -3.26 -18.60 23.52
CA SER A 20 -3.10 -20.06 23.40
C SER A 20 -3.09 -20.53 21.95
N GLU A 21 -3.93 -19.96 21.10
CA GLU A 21 -4.01 -20.31 19.67
C GLU A 21 -2.88 -19.66 18.87
N MET A 22 -2.32 -18.54 19.36
CA MET A 22 -1.13 -17.95 18.76
C MET A 22 0.10 -18.86 18.89
N ARG A 23 0.20 -19.59 20.02
CA ARG A 23 1.31 -20.53 20.23
C ARG A 23 1.30 -21.64 19.20
N GLU A 24 0.12 -22.17 18.88
CA GLU A 24 -0.04 -23.19 17.84
C GLU A 24 0.44 -22.67 16.48
N VAL A 25 0.09 -21.44 16.11
CA VAL A 25 0.55 -20.83 14.85
C VAL A 25 2.07 -20.66 14.83
N ALA A 26 2.66 -20.23 15.95
CA ALA A 26 4.11 -20.10 16.07
C ALA A 26 4.83 -21.45 16.00
N GLU A 27 4.28 -22.49 16.61
CA GLU A 27 4.80 -23.87 16.54
C GLU A 27 4.72 -24.42 15.11
N ARG A 28 3.60 -24.20 14.41
CA ARG A 28 3.47 -24.57 12.98
C ARG A 28 4.44 -23.83 12.08
N LEU A 29 4.65 -22.53 12.33
CA LEU A 29 5.63 -21.75 11.59
C LEU A 29 7.06 -22.23 11.89
N ASN A 30 7.36 -22.64 13.12
CA ASN A 30 8.63 -23.27 13.46
C ASN A 30 8.82 -24.60 12.71
N GLU A 31 7.81 -25.48 12.66
CA GLU A 31 7.88 -26.74 11.89
C GLU A 31 8.21 -26.51 10.41
N ILE A 32 7.60 -25.50 9.78
CA ILE A 32 7.77 -25.22 8.35
C ILE A 32 9.09 -24.50 8.06
N THR A 33 9.43 -23.52 8.90
CA THR A 33 10.55 -22.60 8.61
C THR A 33 11.83 -22.94 9.35
N SER A 34 11.78 -23.89 10.29
CA SER A 34 12.87 -24.22 11.23
C SER A 34 13.40 -23.00 12.00
N ILE A 35 12.52 -22.03 12.27
CA ILE A 35 12.84 -20.82 13.04
C ILE A 35 12.30 -21.02 14.44
N GLU A 36 13.19 -20.88 15.42
CA GLU A 36 12.84 -20.95 16.84
C GLU A 36 11.64 -20.05 17.19
N VAL A 37 10.75 -20.59 18.02
CA VAL A 37 9.53 -19.90 18.44
C VAL A 37 9.86 -18.59 19.15
N ASP A 38 10.89 -18.57 20.00
CA ASP A 38 11.30 -17.36 20.73
C ASP A 38 11.77 -16.25 19.78
N CYS A 39 12.56 -16.61 18.77
CA CYS A 39 12.98 -15.68 17.72
C CYS A 39 11.80 -15.11 16.93
N LEU A 40 10.78 -15.95 16.69
CA LEU A 40 9.54 -15.59 16.00
C LEU A 40 8.72 -14.57 16.81
N LEU A 41 8.56 -14.82 18.10
CA LEU A 41 7.82 -13.94 19.02
C LEU A 41 8.52 -12.60 19.21
N ASP A 42 9.84 -12.60 19.38
CA ASP A 42 10.64 -11.37 19.46
C ASP A 42 10.51 -10.54 18.17
N CYS A 43 10.55 -11.19 17.02
CA CYS A 43 10.39 -10.54 15.73
C CYS A 43 8.97 -9.96 15.57
N GLN A 44 7.94 -10.72 15.96
CA GLN A 44 6.55 -10.26 15.95
C GLN A 44 6.37 -9.02 16.83
N GLN A 45 6.88 -9.05 18.06
CA GLN A 45 6.75 -7.94 18.99
C GLN A 45 7.44 -6.67 18.47
N ARG A 46 8.59 -6.81 17.79
CA ARG A 46 9.26 -5.68 17.12
C ARG A 46 8.42 -5.11 15.99
N ILE A 47 7.79 -5.94 15.17
CA ILE A 47 6.88 -5.51 14.09
C ILE A 47 5.69 -4.74 14.67
N GLU A 48 5.03 -5.28 15.69
CA GLU A 48 3.88 -4.63 16.34
C GLU A 48 4.25 -3.29 16.99
N LYS A 49 5.43 -3.21 17.62
CA LYS A 49 5.96 -1.97 18.16
C LYS A 49 6.24 -0.93 17.08
N MET A 50 6.72 -1.35 15.92
CA MET A 50 6.93 -0.48 14.77
C MET A 50 5.59 0.04 14.21
N LEU A 51 4.61 -0.85 14.00
CA LEU A 51 3.28 -0.49 13.52
C LEU A 51 2.57 0.48 14.47
N SER A 52 2.66 0.24 15.78
CA SER A 52 2.08 1.13 16.81
C SER A 52 2.61 2.57 16.74
N ARG A 53 3.89 2.74 16.37
CA ARG A 53 4.49 4.07 16.17
C ARG A 53 3.93 4.75 14.93
N THR A 54 3.75 4.01 13.84
CA THR A 54 3.20 4.52 12.58
C THR A 54 1.75 5.00 12.74
N HIS A 55 0.91 4.26 13.46
CA HIS A 55 -0.50 4.64 13.68
C HIS A 55 -0.67 5.79 14.68
N SER A 56 0.22 5.93 15.67
CA SER A 56 0.21 7.07 16.60
C SER A 56 0.56 8.40 15.91
N GLY A 57 1.42 8.36 14.88
CA GLY A 57 1.72 9.52 14.02
C GLY A 57 0.66 9.81 12.95
N SER A 58 -0.18 8.84 12.60
CA SER A 58 -1.21 8.92 11.55
C SER A 58 -2.53 9.49 12.07
N LYS A 59 -2.51 10.61 12.79
CA LYS A 59 -3.72 11.35 13.21
C LYS A 59 -3.98 12.61 12.37
N SER A 60 -3.37 12.72 11.19
CA SER A 60 -3.42 13.95 10.37
C SER A 60 -3.62 13.67 8.87
N ILE A 61 -4.72 13.03 8.49
CA ILE A 61 -5.18 13.02 7.08
C ILE A 61 -6.69 13.25 6.96
N SER A 62 -7.33 13.87 7.96
CA SER A 62 -8.77 14.12 7.94
C SER A 62 -9.09 15.54 8.41
N SER A 63 -8.69 16.56 7.65
CA SER A 63 -9.23 17.91 7.78
C SER A 63 -8.72 18.89 6.71
N THR A 64 -9.04 18.67 5.43
CA THR A 64 -9.00 19.76 4.42
C THR A 64 -10.00 19.54 3.29
N LEU A 65 -11.30 19.70 3.56
CA LEU A 65 -12.30 19.87 2.51
C LEU A 65 -13.51 20.68 3.02
N ASN A 66 -13.24 21.84 3.62
CA ASN A 66 -14.23 22.90 3.79
C ASN A 66 -13.81 24.08 2.91
N GLY A 67 -14.14 24.02 1.62
CA GLY A 67 -14.18 25.18 0.73
C GLY A 67 -15.59 25.78 0.75
N PRO A 68 -15.76 27.12 0.72
CA PRO A 68 -17.06 27.75 0.88
C PRO A 68 -17.98 27.41 -0.28
N SER A 69 -19.22 27.06 0.05
CA SER A 69 -20.35 26.84 -0.86
C SER A 69 -20.52 28.02 -1.80
N ALA A 70 -20.09 27.87 -3.06
CA ALA A 70 -20.44 28.79 -4.13
C ALA A 70 -21.75 28.32 -4.76
N THR A 71 -22.79 29.12 -4.56
CA THR A 71 -24.13 28.98 -5.14
C THR A 71 -24.05 28.85 -6.67
N PRO A 72 -24.71 27.86 -7.31
CA PRO A 72 -24.72 27.77 -8.76
C PRO A 72 -25.65 28.85 -9.34
N THR A 73 -25.08 29.78 -10.10
CA THR A 73 -25.83 30.76 -10.90
C THR A 73 -26.19 30.11 -12.24
N PRO A 74 -27.42 30.24 -12.78
CA PRO A 74 -27.79 29.61 -14.04
C PRO A 74 -27.05 30.28 -15.23
N PRO A 75 -26.66 29.52 -16.27
CA PRO A 75 -25.92 30.08 -17.41
C PRO A 75 -26.84 30.92 -18.31
N PRO A 76 -26.39 32.09 -18.83
CA PRO A 76 -27.07 32.77 -19.92
C PRO A 76 -26.81 32.07 -21.26
N SER A 77 -27.86 32.08 -22.08
CA SER A 77 -27.97 31.46 -23.40
C SER A 77 -27.22 32.23 -24.50
N SER A 78 -26.66 31.46 -25.44
CA SER A 78 -26.35 31.77 -26.85
C SER A 78 -25.51 33.00 -27.21
N GLY A 79 -24.46 32.78 -28.00
CA GLY A 79 -24.04 33.73 -29.04
C GLY A 79 -22.55 33.99 -29.15
N ASP A 80 -21.93 33.26 -30.09
CA ASP A 80 -20.85 33.69 -30.97
C ASP A 80 -19.39 33.92 -30.51
N TYR A 81 -18.55 33.37 -31.38
CA TYR A 81 -17.09 33.28 -31.52
C TYR A 81 -16.21 34.39 -30.90
N ALA A 82 -15.22 33.97 -30.09
CA ALA A 82 -13.79 34.29 -30.28
C ALA A 82 -12.94 33.82 -29.07
N ALA A 83 -12.20 32.72 -29.23
CA ALA A 83 -10.78 32.61 -28.84
C ALA A 83 -10.28 31.15 -28.96
N LYS A 84 -9.46 30.92 -29.99
CA LYS A 84 -8.39 29.92 -30.11
C LYS A 84 -8.76 28.43 -29.94
N VAL A 85 -8.83 27.77 -31.09
CA VAL A 85 -8.60 26.34 -31.26
C VAL A 85 -7.19 25.95 -30.82
N ASN A 86 -7.06 25.04 -29.86
CA ASN A 86 -6.09 23.94 -29.97
C ASN A 86 -6.74 22.68 -29.42
N ALA A 87 -7.09 21.78 -30.33
CA ALA A 87 -7.57 20.45 -30.03
C ALA A 87 -6.35 19.53 -30.08
N GLU A 88 -5.96 18.99 -28.93
CA GLU A 88 -5.12 17.79 -28.89
C GLU A 88 -5.77 16.78 -27.95
N THR A 89 -6.53 15.90 -28.58
CA THR A 89 -6.72 14.52 -28.15
C THR A 89 -5.37 13.80 -28.13
N VAL A 90 -4.87 13.41 -26.97
CA VAL A 90 -3.85 12.35 -26.84
C VAL A 90 -4.16 11.56 -25.54
N THR A 91 -4.89 10.45 -25.63
CA THR A 91 -4.42 9.06 -25.79
C THR A 91 -4.02 8.43 -24.45
N LEU A 92 -4.77 7.37 -24.14
CA LEU A 92 -4.56 6.38 -23.09
C LEU A 92 -3.41 5.48 -23.57
N GLU A 93 -2.20 5.61 -23.03
CA GLU A 93 -1.11 4.68 -23.32
C GLU A 93 -0.44 4.12 -22.07
N SER A 94 -0.31 2.80 -22.11
CA SER A 94 0.42 1.91 -21.22
C SER A 94 1.91 2.12 -21.43
N GLU A 95 2.63 2.68 -20.46
CA GLU A 95 4.09 2.78 -20.54
C GLU A 95 4.73 1.52 -19.92
N THR A 96 5.03 0.55 -20.77
CA THR A 96 5.95 -0.56 -20.52
C THR A 96 7.37 -0.02 -20.25
N PRO A 97 8.13 -0.56 -19.27
CA PRO A 97 9.51 -0.13 -19.05
C PRO A 97 10.41 -0.55 -20.22
N GLU A 98 11.03 0.43 -20.87
CA GLU A 98 12.05 0.23 -21.91
C GLU A 98 13.39 -0.15 -21.26
N THR A 99 13.62 -1.44 -21.01
CA THR A 99 14.99 -1.94 -20.76
C THR A 99 15.67 -2.23 -22.10
N PRO A 100 16.70 -1.47 -22.52
CA PRO A 100 17.51 -1.89 -23.66
C PRO A 100 18.26 -3.16 -23.27
N THR A 101 17.88 -4.28 -23.88
CA THR A 101 18.58 -5.56 -23.74
C THR A 101 19.59 -5.64 -24.88
N ASP A 102 20.85 -5.27 -24.63
CA ASP A 102 21.95 -5.60 -25.54
C ASP A 102 22.59 -6.92 -25.07
N VAL A 103 22.30 -8.01 -25.78
CA VAL A 103 22.97 -9.31 -25.62
C VAL A 103 24.01 -9.40 -26.73
N GLN A 104 25.29 -9.23 -26.40
CA GLN A 104 26.36 -9.54 -27.35
C GLN A 104 26.55 -11.06 -27.42
N ASP A 105 26.42 -11.61 -28.63
CA ASP A 105 26.70 -13.02 -28.91
C ASP A 105 28.17 -13.37 -28.61
N VAL A 106 28.36 -14.47 -27.90
CA VAL A 106 29.67 -15.06 -27.62
C VAL A 106 30.17 -15.73 -28.90
N LEU A 107 31.27 -15.23 -29.47
CA LEU A 107 32.06 -15.98 -30.44
C LEU A 107 33.20 -16.69 -29.70
N PHE A 108 33.31 -17.99 -30.00
CA PHE A 108 34.22 -19.00 -29.43
C PHE A 108 35.71 -18.62 -29.49
#